data_AF-A0A966DAM0-F1
#
_entry.id   AF-A0A966DAM0-F1
#
_cell.length_a   1.000
_cell.length_b   1.000
_cell.length_c   1.000
_cell.angle_alpha   90.00
_cell.angle_beta   90.00
_cell.angle_gamma   90.00
#
_symmetry.space_group_name_H-M   'P 1'
#
loop_
_entity.id
_entity.type
_entity.pdbx_description
1 polymer ?
#
loop_
_entity_poly.entity_id
_entity_poly.type
_entity_poly.pdbx_seq_one_letter_code
_entity_poly.pdbx_strand_id
1 'polypeptide(L)'
;MESLYILRLPKELQRELGKLRSELYALHPDPSFLTLEPCIILGKAKDGDSIGYVTCPKLPLVSLGELRYTDHHLYIPVDESALAPLRSELDTSYPYSGIHLGDIEVQHTMEPVVIRDLWIAMLTIQEEGDLKLWRVSSEKHLDSGKGR
;
A
#
# COMPACT_ATOMS: atom_id res chain seq x y z
N MET A 1 -0.10 8.93 -17.40
CA MET A 1 0.82 8.76 -16.28
C MET A 1 0.10 9.20 -15.03
N GLU A 2 0.09 8.36 -14.00
CA GLU A 2 -0.52 8.65 -12.71
C GLU A 2 0.55 8.53 -11.62
N SER A 3 0.54 9.45 -10.64
CA SER A 3 1.43 9.39 -9.48
C SER A 3 0.59 9.26 -8.21
N LEU A 4 0.97 8.35 -7.33
CA LEU A 4 0.31 8.04 -6.07
C LEU A 4 1.31 8.20 -4.93
N TYR A 5 0.87 8.77 -3.81
CA TYR A 5 1.58 8.61 -2.54
C TYR A 5 1.30 7.21 -2.00
N ILE A 6 2.35 6.50 -1.61
CA ILE A 6 2.26 5.16 -1.02
C ILE A 6 3.08 5.08 0.26
N LEU A 7 2.67 4.15 1.13
CA LEU A 7 3.52 3.63 2.19
C LEU A 7 4.06 2.27 1.76
N ARG A 8 5.38 2.18 1.66
CA ARG A 8 6.10 0.94 1.44
C ARG A 8 6.31 0.23 2.76
N LEU A 9 6.23 -1.09 2.67
CA LEU A 9 6.36 -2.01 3.78
C LEU A 9 7.83 -2.43 3.95
N PRO A 10 8.23 -2.89 5.15
CA PRO A 10 9.55 -3.46 5.36
C PRO A 10 9.80 -4.65 4.41
N LYS A 11 11.05 -4.83 3.97
CA LYS A 11 11.42 -5.89 3.01
C LYS A 11 10.97 -7.29 3.42
N GLU A 12 11.02 -7.60 4.71
CA GLU A 12 10.58 -8.90 5.22
C GLU A 12 9.08 -9.11 5.03
N LEU A 13 8.29 -8.08 5.35
CA LEU A 13 6.84 -8.12 5.16
C LEU A 13 6.48 -8.14 3.67
N GLN A 14 7.17 -7.37 2.82
CA GLN A 14 6.97 -7.44 1.37
C GLN A 14 7.20 -8.87 0.83
N ARG A 15 8.22 -9.57 1.34
CA ARG A 15 8.52 -10.95 0.94
C ARG A 15 7.42 -11.92 1.39
N GLU A 16 6.90 -11.78 2.61
CA GLU A 16 5.81 -12.60 3.12
C GLU A 16 4.53 -12.39 2.32
N LEU A 17 4.17 -11.14 2.07
CA LEU A 17 3.01 -10.80 1.24
C LEU A 17 3.18 -11.21 -0.22
N GLY A 18 4.42 -11.23 -0.73
CA GLY A 18 4.74 -11.79 -2.05
C GLY A 18 4.42 -13.28 -2.14
N LYS A 19 4.63 -14.05 -1.06
CA LYS A 19 4.23 -15.47 -1.00
C LYS A 19 2.71 -15.60 -1.00
N LEU A 20 2.02 -14.83 -0.15
CA LEU A 20 0.55 -14.81 -0.12
C LEU A 20 -0.03 -14.49 -1.50
N ARG A 21 0.48 -13.46 -2.20
CA ARG A 21 0.02 -13.13 -3.56
C ARG A 21 0.29 -14.23 -4.57
N SER A 22 1.41 -14.94 -4.44
CA SER A 22 1.71 -16.10 -5.29
C SER A 22 0.74 -17.26 -5.03
N GLU A 23 0.38 -17.49 -3.77
CA GLU A 23 -0.63 -18.49 -3.38
C GLU A 23 -2.03 -18.11 -3.89
N LEU A 24 -2.43 -16.84 -3.73
CA LEU A 24 -3.69 -16.33 -4.28
C LEU A 24 -3.72 -16.44 -5.81
N TYR A 25 -2.63 -16.11 -6.50
CA TYR A 25 -2.52 -16.25 -7.96
C TYR A 25 -2.66 -17.71 -8.42
N ALA A 26 -2.10 -18.66 -7.67
CA ALA A 26 -2.22 -20.08 -7.99
C ALA A 26 -3.68 -20.57 -7.89
N LEU A 27 -4.48 -20.00 -6.99
CA LEU A 27 -5.90 -20.30 -6.80
C LEU A 27 -6.79 -19.52 -7.78
N HIS A 28 -6.43 -18.27 -8.05
CA HIS A 28 -7.16 -17.30 -8.86
C HIS A 28 -6.18 -16.62 -9.82
N PRO A 29 -5.99 -17.17 -11.04
CA PRO A 29 -4.97 -16.69 -11.99
C PRO A 29 -5.27 -15.29 -12.56
N ASP A 30 -5.03 -14.25 -11.77
CA ASP A 30 -5.21 -12.85 -12.13
C ASP A 30 -3.88 -12.07 -12.08
N PRO A 31 -3.47 -11.41 -13.17
CA PRO A 31 -2.17 -10.74 -13.24
C PRO A 31 -2.01 -9.55 -12.28
N SER A 32 -3.10 -8.99 -11.74
CA SER A 32 -3.03 -7.90 -10.75
C SER A 32 -2.26 -8.31 -9.49
N PHE A 33 -2.26 -9.60 -9.12
CA PHE A 33 -1.46 -10.16 -8.04
C PHE A 33 0.05 -10.08 -8.25
N LEU A 34 0.51 -9.77 -9.46
CA LEU A 34 1.94 -9.67 -9.78
C LEU A 34 2.33 -8.30 -10.32
N THR A 35 1.36 -7.40 -10.50
CA THR A 35 1.56 -6.13 -11.18
C THR A 35 2.31 -5.13 -10.31
N LEU A 36 1.78 -4.76 -9.14
CA LEU A 36 2.41 -3.80 -8.21
C LEU A 36 3.08 -4.52 -7.04
N GLU A 37 3.98 -3.88 -6.30
CA GLU A 37 4.43 -4.41 -5.01
C GLU A 37 3.36 -4.19 -3.91
N PRO A 38 3.32 -5.02 -2.86
CA PRO A 38 2.44 -4.78 -1.71
C PRO A 38 2.78 -3.45 -1.03
N CYS A 39 1.82 -2.54 -1.01
CA CYS A 39 1.95 -1.21 -0.42
C CYS A 39 0.59 -0.70 0.08
N ILE A 40 0.59 0.32 0.92
CA ILE A 40 -0.64 1.04 1.30
C ILE A 40 -0.73 2.29 0.45
N ILE A 41 -1.84 2.47 -0.26
CA ILE A 41 -2.04 3.64 -1.11
C ILE A 41 -2.71 4.76 -0.30
N LEU A 42 -2.09 5.93 -0.30
CA LEU A 42 -2.57 7.11 0.43
C LEU A 42 -3.47 7.99 -0.43
N GLY A 43 -3.26 7.95 -1.75
CA GLY A 43 -4.05 8.65 -2.76
C GLY A 43 -3.18 9.28 -3.84
N LYS A 44 -3.81 10.00 -4.76
CA LYS A 44 -3.16 10.62 -5.91
C LYS A 44 -2.31 11.82 -5.50
N ALA A 45 -1.08 11.87 -6.01
CA ALA A 45 -0.19 13.02 -5.89
C ALA A 45 -0.54 14.08 -6.96
N LYS A 46 -0.34 15.36 -6.65
CA LYS A 46 -0.54 16.45 -7.61
C LYS A 46 0.65 16.53 -8.56
N ASP A 47 0.44 17.09 -9.76
CA ASP A 47 1.51 17.25 -10.73
C ASP A 47 2.62 18.16 -10.18
N GLY A 48 3.86 17.66 -10.20
CA GLY A 48 5.03 18.38 -9.67
C GLY A 48 5.22 18.25 -8.16
N ASP A 49 4.40 17.45 -7.48
CA ASP A 49 4.57 17.19 -6.05
C ASP A 49 5.93 16.56 -5.72
N SER A 50 6.43 16.92 -4.54
CA SER A 50 7.56 16.25 -3.91
C SER A 50 7.20 15.90 -2.48
N ILE A 51 7.67 14.76 -2.01
CA ILE A 51 7.37 14.32 -0.64
C ILE A 51 8.05 15.28 0.33
N GLY A 52 7.24 16.06 1.07
CA GLY A 52 7.69 16.95 2.13
C GLY A 52 8.10 16.20 3.41
N TYR A 53 8.07 16.92 4.54
CA TYR A 53 8.05 16.27 5.85
C TYR A 53 6.60 15.90 6.18
N VAL A 54 6.37 14.67 6.63
CA VAL A 54 5.06 14.18 7.05
C VAL A 54 5.18 13.40 8.35
N THR A 55 4.09 13.41 9.12
CA THR A 55 4.04 12.71 10.41
C THR A 55 3.94 11.20 10.19
N CYS A 56 4.76 10.45 10.93
CA CYS A 56 4.65 9.00 10.96
C CYS A 56 3.33 8.59 11.65
N PRO A 57 2.51 7.70 11.05
CA PRO A 57 1.33 7.17 11.72
C PRO A 57 1.73 6.42 13.00
N LYS A 58 0.81 6.28 13.95
CA LYS A 58 1.11 5.58 15.21
C LYS A 58 1.38 4.10 14.95
N LEU A 59 2.62 3.66 15.17
CA LEU A 59 3.05 2.28 14.98
C LEU A 59 2.99 1.46 16.30
N PRO A 60 2.71 0.14 16.22
CA PRO A 60 2.49 -0.64 15.00
C PRO A 60 1.08 -0.48 14.42
N LEU A 61 0.96 -0.58 13.10
CA LEU A 61 -0.34 -0.84 12.47
C LEU A 61 -0.59 -2.35 12.50
N VAL A 62 -1.82 -2.74 12.85
CA VAL A 62 -2.23 -4.14 12.88
C VAL A 62 -3.38 -4.32 11.91
N SER A 63 -3.28 -5.31 11.03
CA SER A 63 -4.34 -5.61 10.08
C SER A 63 -5.47 -6.41 10.73
N LEU A 64 -6.65 -6.41 10.10
CA LEU A 64 -7.65 -7.43 10.39
C LEU A 64 -7.22 -8.74 9.72
N GLY A 65 -7.46 -9.88 10.34
CA GLY A 65 -7.07 -11.23 9.85
C GLY A 65 -7.90 -11.75 8.67
N GLU A 66 -8.41 -10.85 7.83
CA GLU A 66 -9.30 -11.15 6.70
C GLU A 66 -8.98 -10.21 5.54
N LEU A 67 -9.10 -10.71 4.31
CA LEU A 67 -9.04 -9.85 3.12
C LEU A 67 -10.37 -9.11 2.92
N ARG A 68 -10.29 -7.92 2.34
CA ARG A 68 -11.47 -7.14 1.93
C ARG A 68 -11.34 -6.71 0.47
N TYR A 69 -12.48 -6.50 -0.17
CA TYR A 69 -12.58 -6.03 -1.54
C TYR A 69 -13.48 -4.80 -1.59
N THR A 70 -12.93 -3.68 -2.07
CA THR A 70 -13.64 -2.39 -2.19
C THR A 70 -13.11 -1.65 -3.41
N ASP A 71 -14.01 -1.04 -4.18
CA ASP A 71 -13.66 -0.21 -5.35
C ASP A 71 -12.67 -0.89 -6.31
N HIS A 72 -12.97 -2.15 -6.65
CA HIS A 72 -12.14 -2.98 -7.52
C HIS A 72 -10.76 -3.36 -7.00
N HIS A 73 -10.51 -3.24 -5.69
CA HIS A 73 -9.23 -3.58 -5.09
C HIS A 73 -9.37 -4.58 -3.94
N LEU A 74 -8.54 -5.63 -3.97
CA LEU A 74 -8.32 -6.55 -2.88
C LEU A 74 -7.20 -6.05 -1.98
N TYR A 75 -7.45 -6.03 -0.68
CA TYR A 75 -6.48 -5.52 0.28
C TYR A 75 -6.57 -6.18 1.66
N ILE A 76 -5.50 -6.07 2.42
CA ILE A 76 -5.47 -6.40 3.85
C ILE A 76 -5.81 -5.13 4.64
N PRO A 77 -6.99 -5.03 5.26
CA PRO A 77 -7.46 -3.81 5.92
C PRO A 77 -6.60 -3.46 7.14
N VAL A 78 -6.33 -2.17 7.32
CA VAL A 78 -5.73 -1.57 8.53
C VAL A 78 -6.65 -0.48 9.07
N ASP A 79 -6.43 -0.05 10.31
CA ASP A 79 -7.21 1.02 10.93
C ASP A 79 -7.09 2.34 10.14
N GLU A 80 -8.22 2.82 9.61
CA GLU A 80 -8.30 4.07 8.87
C GLU A 80 -7.90 5.28 9.72
N SER A 81 -8.23 5.26 11.01
CA SER A 81 -7.92 6.38 11.91
C SER A 81 -6.41 6.58 12.07
N ALA A 82 -5.61 5.53 11.85
CA ALA A 82 -4.17 5.62 11.87
C ALA A 82 -3.59 6.29 10.61
N LEU A 83 -4.28 6.24 9.48
CA LEU A 83 -3.83 6.82 8.21
C LEU A 83 -4.44 8.21 7.93
N ALA A 84 -5.56 8.54 8.57
CA ALA A 84 -6.27 9.80 8.36
C ALA A 84 -5.40 11.06 8.55
N PRO A 85 -4.52 11.17 9.57
CA PRO A 85 -3.65 12.34 9.71
C PRO A 85 -2.70 12.50 8.53
N LEU A 86 -2.10 11.41 8.07
CA LEU A 86 -1.16 11.43 6.95
C LEU A 86 -1.84 11.82 5.63
N ARG A 87 -3.05 11.30 5.39
CA ARG A 87 -3.89 11.70 4.24
C ARG A 87 -4.26 13.17 4.28
N SER A 88 -4.60 13.68 5.46
CA SER A 88 -4.88 15.10 5.66
C SER A 88 -3.67 15.98 5.38
N GLU A 89 -2.46 15.59 5.81
CA GLU A 89 -1.22 16.33 5.55
C GLU A 89 -0.85 16.35 4.06
N LEU A 90 -1.14 15.26 3.34
CA LEU A 90 -0.88 15.13 1.91
C LEU A 90 -2.02 15.65 1.02
N ASP A 91 -3.13 16.10 1.61
CA ASP A 91 -4.36 16.49 0.88
C ASP A 91 -4.84 15.38 -0.08
N THR A 92 -4.86 14.14 0.41
CA THR A 92 -5.28 12.96 -0.36
C THR A 92 -6.41 12.18 0.28
N SER A 93 -7.09 11.38 -0.53
CA SER A 93 -8.06 10.37 -0.13
C SER A 93 -7.87 9.10 -0.95
N TYR A 94 -8.26 7.96 -0.38
CA TYR A 94 -8.28 6.68 -1.09
C TYR A 94 -9.46 5.84 -0.60
N PRO A 95 -10.13 5.03 -1.46
CA PRO A 95 -11.37 4.34 -1.13
C PRO A 95 -11.27 3.31 0.01
N TYR A 96 -10.06 2.91 0.40
CA TYR A 96 -9.83 2.01 1.52
C TYR A 96 -8.53 2.31 2.26
N SER A 97 -8.40 1.75 3.46
CA SER A 97 -7.19 1.79 4.29
C SER A 97 -6.65 0.38 4.45
N GLY A 98 -5.56 0.07 3.76
CA GLY A 98 -5.00 -1.29 3.79
C GLY A 98 -3.89 -1.54 2.79
N ILE A 99 -3.28 -2.71 2.91
CA ILE A 99 -2.22 -3.18 2.02
C ILE A 99 -2.85 -3.73 0.75
N HIS A 100 -2.60 -3.09 -0.38
CA HIS A 100 -3.07 -3.53 -1.68
C HIS A 100 -2.44 -4.88 -2.09
N LEU A 101 -3.25 -5.80 -2.62
CA LEU A 101 -2.83 -7.13 -3.09
C LEU A 101 -3.11 -7.38 -4.57
N GLY A 102 -4.21 -6.86 -5.11
CA GLY A 102 -4.63 -7.05 -6.51
C GLY A 102 -6.01 -6.45 -6.77
N ASP A 103 -6.60 -6.73 -7.93
CA ASP A 103 -7.81 -6.08 -8.44
C ASP A 103 -9.01 -7.05 -8.61
N ILE A 104 -8.89 -8.26 -8.08
CA ILE A 104 -9.92 -9.32 -8.14
C ILE A 104 -10.49 -9.63 -6.75
N GLU A 105 -11.81 -9.87 -6.69
CA GLU A 105 -12.48 -10.27 -5.46
C GLU A 105 -12.14 -11.71 -5.06
N VAL A 106 -11.57 -11.89 -3.87
CA VAL A 106 -11.23 -13.20 -3.30
C VAL A 106 -11.55 -13.20 -1.80
N GLN A 107 -12.15 -14.29 -1.32
CA GLN A 107 -12.34 -14.51 0.11
C GLN A 107 -11.18 -15.37 0.65
N HIS A 108 -10.47 -14.83 1.64
CA HIS A 108 -9.36 -15.53 2.29
C HIS A 108 -9.16 -15.00 3.72
N THR A 109 -8.93 -15.91 4.65
CA THR A 109 -8.60 -15.62 6.06
C THR A 109 -7.12 -15.85 6.28
N MET A 110 -6.48 -14.99 7.08
CA MET A 110 -5.05 -15.07 7.33
C MET A 110 -4.69 -14.57 8.73
N GLU A 111 -3.48 -14.87 9.16
CA GLU A 111 -2.96 -14.26 10.39
C GLU A 111 -2.86 -12.73 10.25
N PRO A 112 -3.20 -11.96 11.30
CA PRO A 112 -3.03 -10.52 11.31
C PRO A 112 -1.59 -10.10 11.01
N VAL A 113 -1.44 -9.14 10.10
CA VAL A 113 -0.15 -8.54 9.74
C VAL A 113 0.17 -7.40 10.69
N VAL A 114 1.41 -7.37 11.20
CA VAL A 114 1.91 -6.30 12.07
C VAL A 114 2.95 -5.47 11.31
N ILE A 115 2.65 -4.20 11.09
CA ILE A 115 3.54 -3.25 10.41
C ILE A 115 4.22 -2.37 11.45
N ARG A 116 5.55 -2.46 11.53
CA ARG A 116 6.36 -1.77 12.56
C ARG A 116 7.17 -0.60 12.05
N ASP A 117 7.43 -0.58 10.74
CA ASP A 117 8.20 0.46 10.06
C ASP A 117 7.54 0.75 8.71
N LEU A 118 7.65 1.99 8.25
CA LEU A 118 7.02 2.46 7.03
C LEU A 118 7.93 3.46 6.31
N TRP A 119 7.89 3.41 4.98
CA TRP A 119 8.52 4.40 4.13
C TRP A 119 7.46 5.09 3.29
N ILE A 120 7.41 6.41 3.31
CA ILE A 120 6.62 7.13 2.33
C ILE A 120 7.39 7.18 1.02
N ALA A 121 6.71 6.93 -0.09
CA ALA A 121 7.28 7.00 -1.42
C ALA A 121 6.23 7.46 -2.44
N MET A 122 6.70 7.79 -3.64
CA MET A 122 5.85 8.14 -4.76
C MET A 122 5.89 7.01 -5.79
N LEU A 123 4.73 6.43 -6.07
CA LEU A 123 4.52 5.41 -7.08
C LEU A 123 3.99 6.07 -8.35
N THR A 124 4.74 5.98 -9.44
CA THR A 124 4.29 6.42 -10.75
C THR A 124 3.90 5.21 -11.59
N ILE A 125 2.70 5.23 -12.16
CA ILE A 125 2.14 4.20 -13.04
C ILE A 125 1.97 4.81 -14.44
N GLN A 126 2.42 4.07 -15.44
CA GLN A 126 2.29 4.41 -16.85
C GLN A 126 1.74 3.20 -17.60
N GLU A 127 0.65 3.42 -18.32
CA GLU A 127 0.02 2.40 -19.17
C GLU A 127 0.35 2.73 -20.63
N GLU A 128 0.89 1.75 -21.35
CA GLU A 128 1.22 1.80 -22.77
C GLU A 128 0.61 0.58 -23.47
N GLY A 129 -0.62 0.72 -23.95
CA GLY A 129 -1.40 -0.41 -24.47
C GLY A 129 -1.66 -1.43 -23.35
N ASP A 130 -1.24 -2.67 -23.56
CA ASP A 130 -1.38 -3.76 -22.57
C ASP A 130 -0.25 -3.77 -21.52
N LEU A 131 0.75 -2.88 -21.64
CA LEU A 131 1.88 -2.81 -20.71
C LEU A 131 1.60 -1.82 -19.58
N LYS A 132 1.70 -2.29 -18.34
CA LYS A 132 1.64 -1.47 -17.14
C LYS A 132 3.04 -1.36 -16.53
N LEU A 133 3.68 -0.21 -16.75
CA LEU A 133 4.98 0.13 -16.18
C LEU A 133 4.77 0.90 -14.88
N TRP A 134 5.57 0.60 -13.87
CA TRP A 134 5.53 1.35 -12.62
C TRP A 134 6.93 1.58 -12.06
N ARG A 135 7.05 2.66 -11.30
CA ARG A 135 8.30 3.07 -10.65
C ARG A 135 7.99 3.66 -9.28
N VAL A 136 8.82 3.30 -8.31
CA VAL A 136 8.87 3.98 -7.02
C VAL A 136 10.00 5.00 -7.01
N SER A 137 9.75 6.16 -6.41
CA SER A 137 10.72 7.24 -6.27
C SER A 137 10.51 8.02 -4.96
N SER A 138 11.46 8.92 -4.65
CA SER A 138 11.37 9.87 -3.53
C SER A 138 11.12 9.21 -2.15
N GLU A 139 11.64 8.00 -1.96
CA GLU A 139 11.44 7.21 -0.74
C GLU A 139 12.08 7.88 0.50
N LYS A 140 11.31 7.95 1.59
CA LYS A 140 11.76 8.44 2.89
C LYS A 140 11.23 7.55 4.02
N HIS A 141 12.09 7.16 4.95
CA HIS A 141 11.68 6.44 6.15
C HIS A 141 10.87 7.36 7.06
N LEU A 142 9.73 6.87 7.56
CA LEU A 142 8.91 7.60 8.53
C LEU A 142 9.40 7.28 9.94
N ASP A 143 10.15 8.21 10.54
CA ASP A 143 10.60 8.07 11.91
C ASP A 143 9.41 8.14 12.88
N SER A 144 9.17 7.06 13.62
CA SER A 144 8.11 6.99 14.62
C SER A 144 8.41 7.80 15.89
N GLY A 145 9.52 8.53 15.94
CA GLY A 145 9.97 9.31 17.08
C GLY A 145 10.42 8.46 18.28
N LYS A 146 10.53 7.13 18.12
CA LYS A 146 11.04 6.23 19.17
C LYS A 146 12.56 6.26 19.18
N GLY A 147 13.11 7.42 19.56
CA GLY A 147 14.55 7.65 19.61
C GLY A 147 14.96 9.02 20.16
N ARG A 148 14.03 9.82 20.70
CA ARG A 148 14.33 11.05 21.43
C ARG A 148 13.78 10.98 22.85
#